data_AF-B0WWF6-F1
#
_entry.id   AF-B0WWF6-F1
#
_cell.length_a   1.000
_cell.length_b   1.000
_cell.length_c   1.000
_cell.angle_alpha   90.00
_cell.angle_beta   90.00
_cell.angle_gamma   90.00
#
_symmetry.space_group_name_H-M   'P 1'
#
loop_
_entity.id
_entity.type
_entity.pdbx_description
1 polymer ?
#
loop_
_entity_poly.entity_id
_entity_poly.type
_entity_poly.pdbx_seq_one_letter_code
_entity_poly.pdbx_strand_id
1 'polypeptide(L)'
;MGDLTTGLQCIRSYTRRCMTLEQRDRFNKLYNGTHQFVRDLCREGPYQNEFLSHAPCLQRVKPDYEVCGRKYHNTVSVITQQQHHHEHHQARHERHHQQQQQLQNHHTTDGRNAEEDVRTVCCSFIEYLDCSEGAAKKTCGTDTARFTRGFLDKMSSTLITMYCEDYYRSNKCPSTQSSAASQSSSSLLLLMLMALLVPTILTQLNTWYSATVSIVRLR
;
A
#
# COMPACT_ATOMS: atom_id res chain seq x y z
N MET A 1 -8.29 -26.90 -2.92
CA MET A 1 -6.98 -27.30 -2.35
C MET A 1 -6.14 -28.18 -3.26
N GLY A 2 -6.72 -29.03 -4.14
CA GLY A 2 -5.95 -29.81 -5.13
C GLY A 2 -5.23 -28.97 -6.19
N ASP A 3 -5.73 -27.76 -6.48
CA ASP A 3 -5.20 -26.91 -7.54
C ASP A 3 -3.82 -26.29 -7.20
N LEU A 4 -3.63 -25.85 -5.95
CA LEU A 4 -2.38 -25.24 -5.50
C LEU A 4 -1.21 -26.24 -5.49
N THR A 5 -1.44 -27.46 -5.01
CA THR A 5 -0.41 -28.52 -4.99
C THR A 5 -0.01 -28.93 -6.41
N THR A 6 -0.98 -29.00 -7.32
CA THR A 6 -0.74 -29.26 -8.75
C THR A 6 0.06 -28.13 -9.39
N GLY A 7 -0.29 -26.87 -9.11
CA GLY A 7 0.47 -25.70 -9.56
C GLY A 7 1.92 -25.71 -9.08
N LEU A 8 2.15 -26.03 -7.80
CA LEU A 8 3.50 -26.14 -7.24
C LEU A 8 4.32 -27.26 -7.90
N GLN A 9 3.72 -28.40 -8.22
CA GLN A 9 4.38 -29.48 -8.95
C GLN A 9 4.71 -29.10 -10.40
N CYS A 10 3.83 -28.35 -11.06
CA CYS A 10 4.04 -27.83 -12.41
C CYS A 10 5.27 -26.90 -12.44
N ILE A 11 5.32 -25.92 -11.54
CA ILE A 11 6.46 -24.99 -11.41
C ILE A 11 7.77 -25.76 -11.18
N ARG A 12 7.74 -26.74 -10.27
CA ARG A 12 8.92 -27.58 -9.96
C ARG A 12 9.38 -28.43 -11.15
N SER A 13 8.45 -28.87 -12.00
CA SER A 13 8.75 -29.59 -13.23
C SER A 13 9.33 -28.68 -14.31
N TYR A 14 8.71 -27.52 -14.52
CA TYR A 14 9.14 -26.53 -15.51
C TYR A 14 10.56 -26.04 -15.22
N THR A 15 10.83 -25.62 -13.98
CA THR A 15 12.15 -25.16 -13.53
C THR A 15 13.25 -26.20 -13.68
N ARG A 16 12.92 -27.50 -13.69
CA ARG A 16 13.89 -28.58 -13.94
C ARG A 16 14.13 -28.85 -15.41
N ARG A 17 13.10 -28.72 -16.25
CA ARG A 17 13.16 -29.08 -17.68
C ARG A 17 13.61 -27.93 -18.57
N CYS A 18 13.26 -26.71 -18.21
CA CYS A 18 13.34 -25.55 -19.12
C CYS A 18 14.35 -24.48 -18.68
N MET A 19 14.95 -24.58 -17.49
CA MET A 19 15.87 -23.58 -16.96
C MET A 19 17.27 -24.15 -16.73
N THR A 20 18.28 -23.29 -16.89
CA THR A 20 19.66 -23.59 -16.44
C THR A 20 19.74 -23.62 -14.91
N LEU A 21 20.85 -24.13 -14.36
CA LEU A 21 21.06 -24.15 -12.91
C LEU A 21 20.97 -22.74 -12.29
N GLU A 22 21.54 -21.74 -12.95
CA GLU A 22 21.56 -20.35 -12.48
C GLU A 22 20.17 -19.69 -12.58
N GLN A 23 19.46 -19.87 -13.69
CA GLN A 23 18.09 -19.40 -13.87
C GLN A 23 17.15 -20.03 -12.83
N ARG A 24 17.32 -21.34 -12.58
CA ARG A 24 16.56 -22.08 -11.59
C ARG A 24 16.84 -21.61 -10.17
N ASP A 25 18.09 -21.31 -9.82
CA ASP A 25 18.43 -20.77 -8.49
C ASP A 25 17.78 -19.40 -8.26
N ARG A 26 17.87 -18.50 -9.25
CA ARG A 26 17.16 -17.20 -9.22
C ARG A 26 15.65 -17.38 -9.07
N PHE A 27 15.05 -18.22 -9.90
CA PHE A 27 13.61 -18.49 -9.86
C PHE A 27 13.19 -19.07 -8.50
N ASN A 28 13.92 -20.06 -7.98
CA ASN A 28 13.59 -20.67 -6.69
C ASN A 28 13.66 -19.66 -5.54
N LYS A 29 14.61 -18.71 -5.56
CA LYS A 29 14.65 -17.63 -4.56
C LYS A 29 13.35 -16.82 -4.54
N LEU A 30 12.78 -16.53 -5.70
CA LEU A 30 11.51 -15.79 -5.83
C LEU A 30 10.28 -16.59 -5.35
N TYR A 31 10.32 -17.91 -5.44
CA TYR A 31 9.18 -18.77 -5.06
C TYR A 31 9.32 -19.42 -3.68
N ASN A 32 10.51 -19.38 -3.07
CA ASN A 32 10.80 -20.03 -1.81
C ASN A 32 9.93 -19.50 -0.66
N GLY A 33 9.69 -18.19 -0.60
CA GLY A 33 8.89 -17.57 0.47
C GLY A 33 7.45 -18.08 0.49
N THR A 34 6.75 -17.99 -0.65
CA THR A 34 5.37 -18.49 -0.77
C THR A 34 5.29 -20.00 -0.56
N HIS A 35 6.26 -20.77 -1.07
CA HIS A 35 6.30 -22.22 -0.85
C HIS A 35 6.49 -22.58 0.64
N GLN A 36 7.38 -21.89 1.35
CA GLN A 36 7.58 -22.09 2.79
C GLN A 36 6.32 -21.73 3.57
N PHE A 37 5.70 -20.59 3.26
CA PHE A 37 4.45 -20.18 3.88
C PHE A 37 3.34 -21.24 3.71
N VAL A 38 3.11 -21.72 2.48
CA VAL A 38 2.11 -22.77 2.21
C VAL A 38 2.41 -24.03 3.01
N ARG A 39 3.68 -24.44 3.08
CA ARG A 39 4.10 -25.61 3.86
C ARG A 39 3.80 -25.42 5.35
N ASP A 40 4.14 -24.27 5.92
CA ASP A 40 4.02 -23.99 7.35
C ASP A 40 2.55 -23.78 7.79
N LEU A 41 1.70 -23.33 6.88
CA LEU A 41 0.25 -23.26 7.09
C LEU A 41 -0.43 -24.64 7.01
N CYS A 42 -0.01 -25.47 6.06
CA CYS A 42 -0.67 -26.75 5.77
C CYS A 42 -0.15 -27.94 6.59
N ARG A 43 1.00 -27.82 7.24
CA ARG A 43 1.55 -28.88 8.11
C ARG A 43 1.36 -28.54 9.57
N GLU A 44 1.10 -29.57 10.38
CA GLU A 44 1.05 -29.44 11.83
C GLU A 44 2.34 -28.81 12.36
N GLY A 45 2.18 -27.80 13.20
CA GLY A 45 3.28 -27.00 13.70
C GLY A 45 2.82 -25.72 14.38
N PRO A 46 3.75 -24.94 14.95
CA PRO A 46 3.44 -23.74 15.72
C PRO A 46 2.66 -22.70 14.91
N TYR A 47 3.04 -22.50 13.64
CA TYR A 47 2.39 -21.50 12.78
C TYR A 47 0.95 -21.90 12.40
N GLN A 48 0.72 -23.17 12.09
CA GLN A 48 -0.63 -23.67 11.84
C GLN A 48 -1.51 -23.52 13.10
N ASN A 49 -0.98 -23.85 14.28
CA ASN A 49 -1.73 -23.71 15.53
C ASN A 49 -2.12 -22.25 15.82
N GLU A 50 -1.20 -21.31 15.57
CA GLU A 50 -1.46 -19.88 15.66
C GLU A 50 -2.56 -19.45 14.67
N PHE A 51 -2.46 -19.84 13.39
CA PHE A 51 -3.50 -19.56 12.40
C PHE A 51 -4.87 -20.10 12.82
N LEU A 52 -4.92 -21.37 13.27
CA LEU A 52 -6.16 -22.01 13.72
C LEU A 52 -6.78 -21.29 14.91
N SER A 53 -5.98 -20.70 15.80
CA SER A 53 -6.50 -19.90 16.92
C SER A 53 -7.23 -18.63 16.47
N HIS A 54 -6.80 -18.02 15.35
CA HIS A 54 -7.43 -16.83 14.77
C HIS A 54 -8.54 -17.16 13.76
N ALA A 55 -8.50 -18.35 13.14
CA ALA A 55 -9.36 -18.73 12.03
C ALA A 55 -10.88 -18.50 12.25
N PRO A 56 -11.49 -18.83 13.40
CA PRO A 56 -12.92 -18.60 13.62
C PRO A 56 -13.32 -17.12 13.51
N CYS A 57 -12.43 -16.21 13.95
CA CYS A 57 -12.68 -14.78 13.83
C CYS A 57 -12.41 -14.29 12.40
N LEU A 58 -11.32 -14.73 11.79
CA LEU A 58 -10.96 -14.35 10.42
C LEU A 58 -12.05 -14.73 9.40
N GLN A 59 -12.79 -15.82 9.63
CA GLN A 59 -13.95 -16.18 8.81
C GLN A 59 -15.03 -15.10 8.78
N ARG A 60 -15.24 -14.37 9.89
CA ARG A 60 -16.22 -13.27 9.97
C ARG A 60 -15.75 -12.02 9.23
N VAL A 61 -14.44 -11.77 9.20
CA VAL A 61 -13.83 -10.58 8.56
C VAL A 61 -13.60 -10.79 7.06
N LYS A 62 -13.70 -12.02 6.56
CA LYS A 62 -13.45 -12.37 5.15
C LYS A 62 -14.12 -11.41 4.13
N PRO A 63 -15.40 -11.01 4.26
CA PRO A 63 -16.03 -10.07 3.32
C PRO A 63 -15.34 -8.69 3.30
N ASP A 64 -14.85 -8.22 4.44
CA ASP A 64 -14.12 -6.95 4.53
C ASP A 64 -12.75 -7.05 3.83
N TYR A 65 -12.08 -8.19 3.93
CA TYR A 65 -10.81 -8.41 3.21
C TYR A 65 -11.00 -8.40 1.69
N GLU A 66 -12.11 -8.95 1.19
CA GLU A 66 -12.45 -8.90 -0.23
C GLU A 66 -12.67 -7.44 -0.67
N VAL A 67 -13.31 -6.62 0.16
CA VAL A 67 -13.46 -5.17 -0.07
C VAL A 67 -12.11 -4.46 -0.12
N CYS A 68 -11.26 -4.71 0.87
CA CYS A 68 -9.92 -4.11 0.95
C CYS A 68 -9.04 -4.51 -0.25
N GLY A 69 -9.15 -5.74 -0.74
CA GLY A 69 -8.30 -6.26 -1.81
C GLY A 69 -8.64 -5.77 -3.22
N ARG A 70 -9.86 -5.23 -3.46
CA ARG A 70 -10.33 -4.88 -4.81
C ARG A 70 -9.40 -3.93 -5.55
N LYS A 71 -8.96 -2.84 -4.90
CA LYS A 71 -8.09 -1.84 -5.53
C LYS A 71 -6.77 -2.48 -5.96
N TYR A 72 -6.12 -3.20 -5.04
CA TYR A 72 -4.86 -3.90 -5.30
C TYR A 72 -4.99 -4.91 -6.45
N HIS A 73 -6.01 -5.78 -6.42
CA HIS A 73 -6.20 -6.78 -7.48
C HIS A 73 -6.47 -6.15 -8.85
N ASN A 74 -7.22 -5.05 -8.91
CA ASN A 74 -7.46 -4.31 -10.14
C ASN A 74 -6.19 -3.61 -10.64
N THR A 75 -5.40 -3.01 -9.75
CA THR A 75 -4.13 -2.37 -10.12
C THR A 75 -3.17 -3.38 -10.74
N VAL A 76 -2.98 -4.54 -10.09
CA VAL A 76 -2.08 -5.60 -10.61
C VAL A 76 -2.57 -6.15 -11.95
N SER A 77 -3.87 -6.35 -12.12
CA SER A 77 -4.42 -6.89 -13.37
C SER A 77 -4.25 -5.92 -14.54
N VAL A 78 -4.50 -4.63 -14.34
CA VAL A 78 -4.33 -3.60 -15.37
C VAL A 78 -2.87 -3.51 -15.81
N ILE A 79 -1.93 -3.44 -14.87
CA ILE A 79 -0.50 -3.30 -15.17
C ILE A 79 0.03 -4.55 -15.90
N THR A 80 -0.38 -5.74 -15.47
CA THR A 80 0.01 -6.99 -16.13
C THR A 80 -0.56 -7.09 -17.56
N GLN A 81 -1.79 -6.62 -17.78
CA GLN A 81 -2.40 -6.60 -19.13
C GLN A 81 -1.76 -5.56 -20.05
N GLN A 82 -1.38 -4.40 -19.54
CA GLN A 82 -0.70 -3.35 -20.32
C GLN A 82 0.67 -3.80 -20.84
N GLN A 83 1.40 -4.61 -20.06
CA GLN A 83 2.67 -5.21 -20.49
C GLN A 83 2.49 -6.12 -21.71
N HIS A 84 1.45 -6.96 -21.73
CA HIS A 84 1.17 -7.85 -22.86
C HIS A 84 0.78 -7.12 -24.16
N HIS A 85 0.12 -5.96 -24.06
CA HIS A 85 -0.21 -5.15 -25.23
C HIS A 85 1.02 -4.46 -25.85
N HIS A 86 2.02 -4.06 -25.06
CA HIS A 86 3.25 -3.44 -25.57
C HIS A 86 4.14 -4.43 -26.32
N GLU A 87 4.30 -5.66 -25.80
CA GLU A 87 5.09 -6.72 -26.47
C GLU A 87 4.53 -7.06 -27.86
N HIS A 88 3.19 -7.07 -28.01
CA HIS A 88 2.54 -7.41 -29.28
C HIS A 88 2.62 -6.31 -30.34
N HIS A 89 2.70 -5.03 -29.94
CA HIS A 89 2.90 -3.91 -30.87
C HIS A 89 4.35 -3.79 -31.35
N GLN A 90 5.32 -4.17 -30.51
CA GLN A 90 6.74 -4.16 -30.87
C GLN A 90 7.08 -5.23 -31.94
N ALA A 91 6.49 -6.43 -31.83
CA ALA A 91 6.71 -7.53 -32.78
C ALA A 91 6.22 -7.24 -34.22
N ARG A 92 5.33 -6.25 -34.42
CA ARG A 92 4.84 -5.86 -35.76
C ARG A 92 5.70 -4.78 -36.44
N HIS A 93 6.48 -4.01 -35.67
CA HIS A 93 7.24 -2.87 -36.18
C HIS A 93 8.64 -3.23 -36.72
N GLU A 94 9.16 -4.41 -36.40
CA GLU A 94 10.49 -4.88 -36.84
C GLU A 94 10.57 -5.25 -38.34
N ARG A 95 9.45 -5.29 -39.08
CA ARG A 95 9.47 -5.65 -40.51
C ARG A 95 9.57 -4.48 -41.49
N HIS A 96 9.55 -3.22 -41.03
CA HIS A 96 9.48 -2.06 -41.95
C HIS A 96 10.47 -0.92 -41.73
N HIS A 97 11.35 -0.94 -40.73
CA HIS A 97 12.33 0.14 -40.53
C HIS A 97 13.77 -0.31 -40.74
N GLN A 98 14.12 -0.59 -41.99
CA GLN A 98 15.48 -0.40 -42.48
C GLN A 98 15.53 0.98 -43.14
N GLN A 99 16.01 2.00 -42.40
CA GLN A 99 16.83 3.14 -42.86
C GLN A 99 16.64 4.39 -41.98
N GLN A 100 17.74 4.80 -41.31
CA GLN A 100 18.07 6.10 -40.67
C GLN A 100 17.07 6.64 -39.62
N GLN A 101 17.46 6.98 -38.39
CA GLN A 101 18.65 7.74 -37.97
C GLN A 101 18.79 7.59 -36.45
N GLN A 102 20.00 7.33 -35.96
CA GLN A 102 20.34 7.50 -34.55
C GLN A 102 20.45 8.99 -34.23
N LEU A 103 19.78 9.48 -33.18
CA LEU A 103 20.33 10.37 -32.14
C LEU A 103 19.23 10.75 -31.11
N GLN A 104 19.34 10.10 -29.94
CA GLN A 104 18.93 10.56 -28.60
C GLN A 104 17.42 10.64 -28.25
N ASN A 105 17.12 10.08 -27.06
CA ASN A 105 15.85 10.07 -26.31
C ASN A 105 14.77 9.01 -26.64
N HIS A 106 15.13 7.72 -26.72
CA HIS A 106 14.12 6.65 -26.54
C HIS A 106 14.40 5.71 -25.36
N HIS A 107 15.25 6.11 -24.41
CA HIS A 107 15.53 5.29 -23.23
C HIS A 107 14.90 5.81 -21.93
N THR A 108 14.21 6.94 -21.97
CA THR A 108 13.69 7.63 -20.77
C THR A 108 12.19 7.48 -20.55
N THR A 109 11.43 6.98 -21.52
CA THR A 109 9.97 6.82 -21.40
C THR A 109 9.56 5.46 -20.85
N ASP A 110 10.29 4.40 -21.20
CA ASP A 110 9.97 3.01 -20.78
C ASP A 110 10.27 2.76 -19.30
N GLY A 111 11.41 3.27 -18.80
CA GLY A 111 11.79 3.13 -17.38
C GLY A 111 10.92 3.93 -16.40
N ARG A 112 10.36 5.07 -16.84
CA ARG A 112 9.47 5.90 -16.00
C ARG A 112 8.13 5.24 -15.75
N ASN A 113 7.58 4.57 -16.77
CA ASN A 113 6.32 3.84 -16.64
C ASN A 113 6.47 2.64 -15.70
N ALA A 114 7.58 1.88 -15.82
CA ALA A 114 7.82 0.72 -14.94
C ALA A 114 7.99 1.11 -13.47
N GLU A 115 8.70 2.20 -13.16
CA GLU A 115 8.84 2.69 -11.78
C GLU A 115 7.49 3.17 -11.20
N GLU A 116 6.69 3.86 -12.01
CA GLU A 116 5.35 4.32 -11.64
C GLU A 116 4.38 3.15 -11.41
N ASP A 117 4.45 2.12 -12.25
CA ASP A 117 3.68 0.89 -12.10
C ASP A 117 4.04 0.15 -10.82
N VAL A 118 5.34 -0.04 -10.55
CA VAL A 118 5.83 -0.64 -9.30
C VAL A 118 5.34 0.17 -8.11
N ARG A 119 5.47 1.50 -8.14
CA ARG A 119 4.96 2.38 -7.09
C ARG A 119 3.46 2.18 -6.87
N THR A 120 2.67 2.15 -7.93
CA THR A 120 1.22 2.02 -7.87
C THR A 120 0.80 0.67 -7.29
N VAL A 121 1.45 -0.42 -7.71
CA VAL A 121 1.25 -1.77 -7.13
C VAL A 121 1.62 -1.78 -5.65
N CYS A 122 2.80 -1.26 -5.29
CA CYS A 122 3.27 -1.28 -3.91
C CYS A 122 2.37 -0.47 -2.98
N CYS A 123 1.94 0.72 -3.39
CA CYS A 123 1.08 1.55 -2.55
C CYS A 123 -0.33 0.98 -2.41
N SER A 124 -0.91 0.43 -3.48
CA SER A 124 -2.20 -0.28 -3.38
C SER A 124 -2.11 -1.53 -2.50
N PHE A 125 -0.96 -2.20 -2.47
CA PHE A 125 -0.72 -3.33 -1.57
C PHE A 125 -0.61 -2.90 -0.10
N ILE A 126 0.11 -1.81 0.20
CA ILE A 126 0.19 -1.25 1.56
C ILE A 126 -1.19 -0.83 2.06
N GLU A 127 -1.97 -0.13 1.24
CA GLU A 127 -3.35 0.25 1.57
C GLU A 127 -4.23 -0.99 1.85
N TYR A 128 -4.05 -2.07 1.08
CA TYR A 128 -4.74 -3.33 1.30
C TYR A 128 -4.39 -3.94 2.69
N LEU A 129 -3.11 -3.95 3.06
CA LEU A 129 -2.66 -4.44 4.35
C LEU A 129 -3.22 -3.60 5.51
N ASP A 130 -3.16 -2.27 5.41
CA ASP A 130 -3.66 -1.35 6.43
C ASP A 130 -5.18 -1.44 6.60
N CYS A 131 -5.93 -1.52 5.49
CA CYS A 131 -7.37 -1.73 5.49
C CYS A 131 -7.75 -3.04 6.17
N SER A 132 -7.06 -4.12 5.81
CA SER A 132 -7.36 -5.46 6.32
C SER A 132 -6.99 -5.59 7.80
N GLU A 133 -5.86 -5.04 8.22
CA GLU A 133 -5.49 -4.95 9.64
C GLU A 133 -6.52 -4.14 10.43
N GLY A 134 -6.97 -3.00 9.90
CA GLY A 134 -8.02 -2.17 10.51
C GLY A 134 -9.36 -2.92 10.66
N ALA A 135 -9.78 -3.64 9.62
CA ALA A 135 -10.99 -4.48 9.66
C ALA A 135 -10.87 -5.60 10.71
N ALA A 136 -9.74 -6.29 10.74
CA ALA A 136 -9.45 -7.32 11.73
C ALA A 136 -9.44 -6.74 13.15
N LYS A 137 -8.82 -5.57 13.36
CA LYS A 137 -8.77 -4.91 14.67
C LYS A 137 -10.17 -4.56 15.18
N LYS A 138 -11.01 -4.02 14.30
CA LYS A 138 -12.39 -3.64 14.61
C LYS A 138 -13.24 -4.83 15.01
N THR A 139 -13.07 -5.98 14.37
CA THR A 139 -13.96 -7.15 14.52
C THR A 139 -13.41 -8.22 15.47
N CYS A 140 -12.09 -8.34 15.57
CA CYS A 140 -11.39 -9.45 16.23
C CYS A 140 -10.36 -9.00 17.29
N GLY A 141 -10.11 -7.70 17.42
CA GLY A 141 -9.13 -7.16 18.37
C GLY A 141 -7.70 -7.13 17.82
N THR A 142 -6.81 -6.53 18.61
CA THR A 142 -5.45 -6.16 18.21
C THR A 142 -4.56 -7.35 17.85
N ASP A 143 -4.68 -8.46 18.57
CA ASP A 143 -3.82 -9.63 18.31
C ASP A 143 -4.12 -10.28 16.97
N THR A 144 -5.42 -10.47 16.67
CA THR A 144 -5.84 -10.93 15.35
C THR A 144 -5.48 -9.92 14.26
N ALA A 145 -5.53 -8.62 14.53
CA ALA A 145 -5.10 -7.60 13.57
C ALA A 145 -3.63 -7.73 13.19
N ARG A 146 -2.75 -7.86 14.20
CA ARG A 146 -1.31 -8.04 14.00
C ARG A 146 -1.03 -9.33 13.23
N PHE A 147 -1.72 -10.42 13.59
CA PHE A 147 -1.65 -11.68 12.86
C PHE A 147 -2.10 -11.50 11.40
N THR A 148 -3.24 -10.85 11.15
CA THR A 148 -3.77 -10.58 9.81
C THR A 148 -2.77 -9.82 8.96
N ARG A 149 -2.15 -8.76 9.48
CA ARG A 149 -1.14 -7.99 8.72
C ARG A 149 0.01 -8.91 8.27
N GLY A 150 0.58 -9.67 9.21
CA GLY A 150 1.68 -10.58 8.92
C GLY A 150 1.28 -11.74 8.01
N PHE A 151 0.06 -12.26 8.15
CA PHE A 151 -0.49 -13.32 7.32
C PHE A 151 -0.66 -12.85 5.86
N LEU A 152 -1.27 -11.68 5.64
CA LEU A 152 -1.48 -11.12 4.31
C LEU A 152 -0.16 -10.71 3.63
N ASP A 153 0.79 -10.18 4.40
CA ASP A 153 2.14 -9.88 3.91
C ASP A 153 2.89 -11.16 3.49
N LYS A 154 2.86 -12.22 4.31
CA LYS A 154 3.48 -13.52 3.99
C LYS A 154 2.79 -14.27 2.86
N MET A 155 1.46 -14.11 2.71
CA MET A 155 0.69 -14.68 1.62
C MET A 155 1.04 -14.04 0.27
N SER A 156 1.49 -12.80 0.28
CA SER A 156 1.94 -12.11 -0.92
C SER A 156 3.13 -12.81 -1.54
N SER A 157 3.29 -12.66 -2.86
CA SER A 157 4.46 -13.21 -3.54
C SER A 157 5.74 -12.56 -2.99
N THR A 158 6.83 -13.32 -2.87
CA THR A 158 8.14 -12.75 -2.49
C THR A 158 8.58 -11.65 -3.45
N LEU A 159 8.07 -11.64 -4.68
CA LEU A 159 8.24 -10.54 -5.64
C LEU A 159 7.69 -9.22 -5.09
N ILE A 160 6.45 -9.19 -4.59
CA ILE A 160 5.87 -7.97 -4.02
C ILE A 160 6.69 -7.52 -2.82
N THR A 161 7.05 -8.41 -1.89
CA THR A 161 7.89 -8.05 -0.74
C THR A 161 9.24 -7.47 -1.16
N MET A 162 9.89 -8.06 -2.17
CA MET A 162 11.21 -7.62 -2.66
C MET A 162 11.14 -6.27 -3.37
N TYR A 163 10.19 -6.08 -4.30
CA TYR A 163 10.06 -4.83 -5.06
C TYR A 163 9.48 -3.68 -4.22
N CYS A 164 8.72 -4.00 -3.17
CA CYS A 164 8.10 -3.00 -2.31
C CYS A 164 8.88 -2.69 -1.04
N GLU A 165 10.05 -3.31 -0.80
CA GLU A 165 10.85 -3.11 0.44
C GLU A 165 11.14 -1.63 0.71
N ASP A 166 11.55 -0.88 -0.32
CA ASP A 166 11.81 0.55 -0.22
C ASP A 166 10.55 1.36 0.09
N TYR A 167 9.39 0.93 -0.42
CA TYR A 167 8.11 1.61 -0.21
C TYR A 167 7.57 1.39 1.21
N TYR A 168 7.85 0.24 1.83
CA TYR A 168 7.51 0.00 3.23
C TYR A 168 8.30 0.88 4.20
N ARG A 169 9.57 1.16 3.88
CA ARG A 169 10.46 1.96 4.75
C ARG A 169 10.42 3.47 4.45
N SER A 170 9.75 3.88 3.37
CA SER A 170 9.75 5.27 2.91
C SER A 170 8.34 5.87 2.85
N ASN A 171 8.23 7.20 2.93
CA ASN A 171 6.99 7.94 2.66
C ASN A 171 6.69 8.09 1.15
N LYS A 172 7.07 7.10 0.33
CA LYS A 172 6.88 7.14 -1.14
C LYS A 172 5.43 6.92 -1.54
N CYS A 173 4.66 6.26 -0.67
CA CYS A 173 3.22 6.13 -0.82
C CYS A 173 2.53 7.36 -0.22
N PRO A 174 1.67 8.04 -1.00
CA PRO A 174 0.86 9.10 -0.43
C PRO A 174 -0.04 8.46 0.64
N SER A 175 0.17 8.83 1.90
CA SER A 175 -0.78 8.54 2.96
C SER A 175 -2.14 9.05 2.49
N THR A 176 -3.15 8.19 2.47
CA THR A 176 -4.52 8.49 2.02
C THR A 176 -5.14 9.61 2.85
N GLN A 177 -4.76 10.84 2.55
CA GLN A 177 -5.63 11.99 2.47
C GLN A 177 -5.76 12.25 0.98
N SER A 178 -6.71 11.55 0.34
CA SER A 178 -7.13 11.94 -0.99
C SER A 178 -7.50 13.42 -0.94
N SER A 179 -6.75 14.24 -1.67
CA SER A 179 -7.08 15.61 -1.98
C SER A 179 -8.41 15.66 -2.73
N ALA A 180 -9.52 15.62 -2.01
CA ALA A 180 -10.60 16.56 -2.26
C ALA A 180 -10.34 17.70 -1.27
N ALA A 181 -9.93 18.85 -1.78
CA ALA A 181 -9.83 20.06 -0.98
C ALA A 181 -11.23 20.46 -0.48
N SER A 182 -11.69 19.86 0.61
CA SER A 182 -12.72 20.44 1.46
C SER A 182 -12.00 21.12 2.61
N GLN A 183 -11.65 22.40 2.41
CA GLN A 183 -11.22 23.27 3.50
C GLN A 183 -12.33 23.27 4.56
N SER A 184 -12.08 22.61 5.69
CA SER A 184 -12.96 22.67 6.85
C SER A 184 -13.09 24.12 7.30
N SER A 185 -14.25 24.71 7.04
CA SER A 185 -14.55 26.13 7.23
C SER A 185 -14.57 26.55 8.71
N SER A 186 -14.48 25.59 9.64
CA SER A 186 -14.62 25.81 11.08
C SER A 186 -13.41 26.51 11.72
N SER A 187 -12.20 26.30 11.21
CA SER A 187 -10.98 26.90 11.80
C SER A 187 -10.85 28.40 11.53
N LEU A 188 -11.38 28.89 10.41
CA LEU A 188 -11.35 30.32 10.05
C LEU A 188 -12.35 31.15 10.88
N LEU A 189 -13.50 30.58 11.22
CA LEU A 189 -14.51 31.24 12.06
C LEU A 189 -14.01 31.48 13.49
N LEU A 190 -13.26 30.53 14.06
CA LEU A 190 -12.67 30.67 15.39
C LEU A 190 -11.60 31.77 15.45
N LEU A 191 -10.75 31.87 14.42
CA LEU A 191 -9.74 32.93 14.32
C LEU A 191 -10.36 34.32 14.18
N MET A 192 -11.44 34.44 13.39
CA MET A 192 -12.17 35.71 13.24
C MET A 192 -12.88 36.14 14.55
N LEU A 193 -13.44 35.19 15.31
CA LEU A 193 -14.07 35.49 16.59
C LEU A 193 -13.06 36.02 17.63
N MET A 194 -11.87 35.40 17.69
CA MET A 194 -10.81 35.82 18.60
C MET A 194 -10.24 37.20 18.25
N ALA A 195 -10.13 37.53 16.96
CA ALA A 195 -9.66 38.84 16.51
C ALA A 195 -10.60 40.00 16.89
N LEU A 196 -11.90 39.75 17.07
CA LEU A 196 -12.88 40.77 17.47
C LEU A 196 -13.00 40.90 19.00
N LEU A 197 -12.83 39.81 19.75
CA LEU A 197 -12.99 39.81 21.21
C LEU A 197 -11.75 40.31 21.96
N VAL A 198 -10.54 40.06 21.45
CA VAL A 198 -9.31 40.48 22.13
C VAL A 198 -9.16 42.01 22.22
N PRO A 199 -9.38 42.81 21.14
CA PRO A 199 -9.27 44.26 21.21
C PRO A 199 -10.33 44.88 22.13
N THR A 200 -11.55 44.33 22.16
CA THR A 200 -12.64 44.84 23.00
C THR A 200 -12.38 44.57 24.48
N ILE A 201 -11.80 43.43 24.83
CA ILE A 201 -11.40 43.15 26.21
C ILE A 201 -10.23 44.05 26.63
N LEU A 202 -9.24 44.28 25.76
CA LEU A 202 -8.11 45.17 26.05
C LEU A 202 -8.55 46.63 26.23
N THR A 203 -9.49 47.13 25.44
CA THR A 203 -10.01 48.49 25.62
C THR A 203 -10.77 48.61 26.94
N GLN A 204 -11.58 47.61 27.31
CA GLN A 204 -12.31 47.61 28.58
C GLN A 204 -11.38 47.52 29.80
N LEU A 205 -10.29 46.75 29.72
CA LEU A 205 -9.28 46.72 30.79
C LEU A 205 -8.53 48.04 30.91
N ASN A 206 -8.22 48.69 29.78
CA ASN A 206 -7.51 49.97 29.78
C ASN A 206 -8.39 51.13 30.30
N THR A 207 -9.70 51.13 30.01
CA THR A 207 -10.65 52.11 30.56
C THR A 207 -10.86 51.88 32.06
N TRP A 208 -10.94 50.62 32.51
CA TRP A 208 -11.06 50.29 33.93
C TRP A 208 -9.79 50.65 34.71
N TYR A 209 -8.62 50.37 34.14
CA TYR A 209 -7.33 50.81 34.70
C TYR A 209 -7.24 52.34 34.79
N SER A 210 -7.64 53.06 33.74
CA SER A 210 -7.63 54.53 33.76
C SER A 210 -8.62 55.10 34.79
N ALA A 211 -9.82 54.53 34.92
CA ALA A 211 -10.83 54.96 35.89
C ALA A 211 -10.38 54.73 37.34
N THR A 212 -9.74 53.58 37.63
CA THR A 212 -9.19 53.30 38.95
C THR A 212 -8.03 54.23 39.31
N VAL A 213 -7.13 54.53 38.37
CA VAL A 213 -6.05 55.50 38.58
C VAL A 213 -6.58 56.92 38.80
N SER A 214 -7.62 57.35 38.07
CA SER A 214 -8.27 58.65 38.29
C SER A 214 -8.93 58.76 39.67
N ILE A 215 -9.52 57.67 40.20
CA ILE A 215 -10.11 57.65 41.54
C ILE A 215 -9.04 57.73 42.64
N VAL A 216 -7.88 57.07 42.44
CA VAL A 216 -6.77 57.11 43.40
C VAL A 216 -6.08 58.48 43.44
N ARG A 217 -6.10 59.25 42.34
CA ARG A 217 -5.47 60.59 42.27
C ARG A 217 -6.31 61.72 42.89
N LEU A 218 -7.57 61.45 43.23
CA LEU A 218 -8.54 62.39 43.81
C LEU A 218 -8.75 62.16 45.33
N ARG A 219 -7.89 61.36 45.97
CA ARG A 219 -7.92 61.07 47.40
C ARG A 219 -6.60 61.41 48.08
#